data_AF-A0A0Q8PCJ2-F1
#
_entry.id   AF-A0A0Q8PCJ2-F1
#
_cell.length_a   1.000
_cell.length_b   1.000
_cell.length_c   1.000
_cell.angle_alpha   90.00
_cell.angle_beta   90.00
_cell.angle_gamma   90.00
#
_symmetry.space_group_name_H-M   'P 1'
#
loop_
_entity.id
_entity.type
_entity.pdbx_description
1 polymer ?
#
loop_
_entity_poly.entity_id
_entity_poly.type
_entity_poly.pdbx_seq_one_letter_code
_entity_poly.pdbx_strand_id
1 'polypeptide(L)'
;MIDRTRTTLIASGAVGAETPGPQGLLLVQAWAGSAAYVWETRDQRLCSAKVTAAVVTERACAVHPLDPPVASPGGVQQIDTFFTDGWVRLFGADHQEVTSATCGGTPLEVRRVGTVAGGVRTLYAVWFTDYTKGSIVVSLSHDGTTSEASLALGDLGDRTCVPAL
;
A
#
# COMPACT_ATOMS: atom_id res chain seq x y z
N MET A 1 16.68 4.11 12.31
CA MET A 1 15.38 4.80 12.53
C MET A 1 14.23 3.83 12.34
N ILE A 2 14.15 3.15 11.19
CA ILE A 2 13.18 2.08 10.90
C ILE A 2 13.13 1.04 12.03
N ASP A 3 14.27 0.58 12.54
CA ASP A 3 14.29 -0.41 13.64
C ASP A 3 13.61 0.10 14.91
N ARG A 4 13.70 1.40 15.19
CA ARG A 4 13.06 2.02 16.35
C ARG A 4 11.56 2.09 16.16
N THR A 5 11.08 2.60 15.01
CA THR A 5 9.63 2.66 14.72
C THR A 5 9.01 1.26 14.66
N ARG A 6 9.73 0.28 14.11
CA ARG A 6 9.32 -1.13 14.10
C ARG A 6 9.21 -1.69 15.52
N THR A 7 10.20 -1.45 16.37
CA THR A 7 10.18 -1.88 17.77
C THR A 7 9.01 -1.27 18.53
N THR A 8 8.77 0.03 18.34
CA THR A 8 7.62 0.74 18.91
C THR A 8 6.31 0.08 18.48
N LEU A 9 6.12 -0.20 17.19
CA LEU A 9 4.90 -0.84 16.68
C LEU A 9 4.67 -2.24 17.30
N ILE A 10 5.71 -3.05 17.37
CA ILE A 10 5.63 -4.39 17.98
C ILE A 10 5.26 -4.29 19.46
N ALA A 11 5.85 -3.33 20.20
CA ALA A 11 5.60 -3.17 21.62
C ALA A 11 4.19 -2.66 21.93
N SER A 12 3.62 -1.79 21.08
CA SER A 12 2.40 -1.05 21.42
C SER A 12 1.16 -1.42 20.61
N GLY A 13 1.26 -2.14 19.49
CA GLY A 13 0.13 -2.22 18.57
C GLY A 13 0.07 -3.36 17.57
N ALA A 14 1.09 -4.22 17.47
CA ALA A 14 1.04 -5.42 16.62
C ALA A 14 1.10 -6.68 17.50
N VAL A 15 0.14 -6.80 18.42
CA VAL A 15 0.10 -7.84 19.47
C VAL A 15 -1.25 -8.56 19.50
N GLY A 16 -1.29 -9.75 20.12
CA GLY A 16 -2.52 -10.53 20.25
C GLY A 16 -3.08 -10.96 18.90
N ALA A 17 -4.37 -10.69 18.66
CA ALA A 17 -5.03 -11.00 17.38
C ALA A 17 -4.48 -10.19 16.19
N GLU A 18 -3.79 -9.07 16.45
CA GLU A 18 -3.19 -8.20 15.43
C GLU A 18 -1.70 -8.48 15.23
N THR A 19 -1.19 -9.58 15.79
CA THR A 19 0.21 -9.97 15.62
C THR A 19 0.53 -10.21 14.14
N PRO A 20 1.67 -9.70 13.63
CA PRO A 20 2.09 -9.95 12.26
C PRO A 20 2.22 -11.45 11.98
N GLY A 21 1.72 -11.85 10.81
CA GLY A 21 1.88 -13.19 10.27
C GLY A 21 3.32 -13.46 9.79
N PRO A 22 3.52 -14.55 9.02
CA PRO A 22 4.85 -15.00 8.60
C PRO A 22 5.68 -13.95 7.85
N GLN A 23 5.02 -13.03 7.12
CA GLN A 23 5.68 -11.97 6.36
C GLN A 23 6.16 -10.80 7.24
N GLY A 24 5.75 -10.77 8.52
CA GLY A 24 6.12 -9.72 9.45
C GLY A 24 5.56 -8.35 9.08
N LEU A 25 6.22 -7.30 9.55
CA LEU A 25 5.90 -5.91 9.25
C LEU A 25 6.55 -5.48 7.93
N LEU A 26 5.74 -5.17 6.93
CA LEU A 26 6.17 -4.68 5.63
C LEU A 26 6.26 -3.14 5.65
N LEU A 27 7.41 -2.60 5.25
CA LEU A 27 7.61 -1.15 5.23
C LEU A 27 6.93 -0.52 4.00
N VAL A 28 5.98 0.40 4.23
CA VAL A 28 5.25 1.15 3.19
C VAL A 28 5.91 2.50 2.87
N GLN A 29 6.49 3.19 3.84
CA GLN A 29 7.30 4.38 3.60
C GLN A 29 8.07 4.71 4.88
N ALA A 30 9.25 5.30 4.75
CA ALA A 30 9.97 5.90 5.86
C ALA A 30 10.26 7.37 5.55
N TRP A 31 10.14 8.25 6.54
CA TRP A 31 10.45 9.68 6.45
C TRP A 31 11.06 10.15 7.77
N ALA A 32 11.43 11.43 7.86
CA ALA A 32 12.13 11.96 9.03
C ALA A 32 11.40 11.65 10.36
N GLY A 33 11.97 10.72 11.13
CA GLY A 33 11.48 10.32 12.45
C GLY A 33 10.29 9.36 12.48
N SER A 34 9.77 8.94 11.33
CA SER A 34 8.52 8.14 11.24
C SER A 34 8.53 7.14 10.10
N ALA A 35 7.62 6.17 10.16
CA ALA A 35 7.42 5.17 9.12
C ALA A 35 5.96 4.69 9.08
N ALA A 36 5.53 4.24 7.91
CA ALA A 36 4.27 3.55 7.68
C ALA A 36 4.55 2.06 7.42
N TYR A 37 3.76 1.21 8.05
CA TYR A 37 3.84 -0.25 7.92
C TYR A 37 2.49 -0.83 7.54
N VAL A 38 2.54 -1.96 6.84
CA VAL A 38 1.39 -2.84 6.61
C VAL A 38 1.78 -4.26 6.98
N TRP A 39 0.84 -5.05 7.48
CA TRP A 39 1.05 -6.46 7.74
C TRP A 39 -0.24 -7.24 7.63
N GLU A 40 -0.11 -8.50 7.21
CA GLU A 40 -1.19 -9.47 7.30
C GLU A 40 -1.11 -10.18 8.65
N THR A 41 -2.24 -10.28 9.33
CA THR A 41 -2.40 -11.07 10.56
C THR A 41 -2.58 -12.55 10.25
N ARG A 42 -2.49 -13.43 11.25
CA ARG A 42 -2.63 -14.88 11.03
C ARG A 42 -4.01 -15.29 10.49
N ASP A 43 -5.05 -14.52 10.82
CA ASP A 43 -6.41 -14.69 10.30
C ASP A 43 -6.67 -13.89 9.01
N GLN A 44 -5.61 -13.51 8.29
CA GLN A 44 -5.64 -12.85 6.97
C GLN A 44 -6.32 -11.47 6.95
N ARG A 45 -6.45 -10.80 8.10
CA ARG A 45 -6.84 -9.39 8.14
C ARG A 45 -5.62 -8.53 7.85
N LEU A 46 -5.77 -7.57 6.95
CA LEU A 46 -4.72 -6.62 6.65
C LEU A 46 -4.76 -5.46 7.64
N CYS A 47 -3.63 -5.15 8.23
CA CYS A 47 -3.47 -4.05 9.17
C CYS A 47 -2.43 -3.06 8.66
N SER A 48 -2.59 -1.81 9.05
CA SER A 48 -1.67 -0.73 8.76
C SER A 48 -1.41 0.13 10.00
N ALA A 49 -0.26 0.79 10.01
CA ALA A 49 0.07 1.75 11.05
C ALA A 49 1.03 2.83 10.57
N LYS A 50 0.85 4.03 11.11
CA LYS A 50 1.82 5.12 11.06
C LYS A 50 2.47 5.28 12.43
N VAL A 51 3.79 5.30 12.44
CA VAL A 51 4.58 5.14 13.66
C VAL A 51 5.73 6.12 13.67
N THR A 52 5.80 6.92 14.74
CA THR A 52 6.98 7.72 15.05
C THR A 52 7.98 6.89 15.83
N ALA A 53 9.18 7.42 16.08
CA ALA A 53 10.17 6.76 16.93
C ALA A 53 9.64 6.38 18.34
N ALA A 54 8.62 7.06 18.86
CA ALA A 54 8.16 6.89 20.24
C ALA A 54 6.72 6.35 20.37
N VAL A 55 5.86 6.59 19.38
CA VAL A 55 4.42 6.26 19.48
C VAL A 55 3.82 5.86 18.14
N VAL A 56 2.83 4.98 18.18
CA VAL A 56 1.92 4.69 17.06
C VAL A 56 0.87 5.80 16.98
N THR A 57 0.85 6.55 15.88
CA THR A 57 -0.04 7.70 15.72
C THR A 57 -1.34 7.34 15.02
N GLU A 58 -1.30 6.37 14.11
CA GLU A 58 -2.48 5.85 13.41
C GLU A 58 -2.33 4.33 13.31
N ARG A 59 -3.44 3.62 13.47
CA ARG A 59 -3.51 2.18 13.28
C ARG A 59 -4.91 1.78 12.86
N ALA A 60 -5.00 0.95 11.84
CA ALA A 60 -6.24 0.35 11.39
C ALA A 60 -6.01 -1.11 11.03
N CYS A 61 -7.03 -1.93 11.23
CA CYS A 61 -7.06 -3.30 10.76
C CYS A 61 -8.39 -3.52 10.06
N ALA A 62 -8.34 -4.28 8.97
CA ALA A 62 -9.53 -4.85 8.37
C ALA A 62 -10.38 -5.57 9.42
N VAL A 63 -11.70 -5.44 9.28
CA VAL A 63 -12.66 -6.14 10.15
C VAL A 63 -12.77 -7.61 9.74
N HIS A 64 -12.70 -7.87 8.43
CA HIS A 64 -12.84 -9.21 7.86
C HIS A 64 -11.52 -9.68 7.21
N PRO A 65 -11.27 -11.00 7.19
CA PRO A 65 -10.17 -11.57 6.42
C PRO A 65 -10.26 -11.18 4.95
N LEU A 66 -9.11 -10.99 4.30
CA LEU A 66 -9.01 -10.67 2.88
C LEU A 66 -9.84 -9.45 2.48
N ASP A 67 -9.86 -8.41 3.32
CA ASP A 67 -10.50 -7.13 3.02
C ASP A 67 -9.41 -6.09 2.64
N PRO A 68 -9.44 -5.53 1.42
CA PRO A 68 -10.48 -5.71 0.40
C PRO A 68 -10.39 -7.07 -0.32
N PRO A 69 -11.50 -7.63 -0.84
CA PRO A 69 -11.53 -8.96 -1.46
C PRO A 69 -10.48 -9.16 -2.56
N VAL A 70 -9.87 -10.35 -2.60
CA VAL A 70 -8.95 -10.72 -3.70
C VAL A 70 -9.75 -10.88 -5.00
N ALA A 71 -9.40 -10.09 -6.01
CA ALA A 71 -9.99 -10.17 -7.34
C ALA A 71 -9.47 -11.38 -8.11
N SER A 72 -10.35 -12.07 -8.86
CA SER A 72 -9.99 -13.19 -9.74
C SER A 72 -10.68 -13.00 -11.09
N PRO A 73 -9.98 -13.16 -12.23
CA PRO A 73 -8.62 -13.72 -12.35
C PRO A 73 -7.49 -12.73 -12.02
N GLY A 74 -7.78 -11.47 -11.78
CA GLY A 74 -6.81 -10.46 -11.35
C GLY A 74 -7.48 -9.11 -11.13
N GLY A 75 -6.75 -8.14 -10.59
CA GLY A 75 -7.28 -6.79 -10.35
C GLY A 75 -6.33 -5.89 -9.59
N VAL A 76 -6.62 -4.59 -9.59
CA VAL A 76 -5.89 -3.57 -8.83
C VAL A 76 -6.84 -2.86 -7.89
N GLN A 77 -6.48 -2.81 -6.62
CA GLN A 77 -7.33 -2.22 -5.57
C GLN A 77 -6.53 -1.30 -4.66
N GLN A 78 -7.12 -0.16 -4.33
CA GLN A 78 -6.59 0.69 -3.26
C GLN A 78 -6.70 -0.07 -1.94
N ILE A 79 -5.62 -0.05 -1.17
CA ILE A 79 -5.54 -0.71 0.14
C ILE A 79 -5.60 0.33 1.24
N ASP A 80 -4.72 1.32 1.17
CA ASP A 80 -4.64 2.35 2.20
C ASP A 80 -3.93 3.59 1.66
N THR A 81 -3.97 4.62 2.48
CA THR A 81 -3.45 5.94 2.21
C THR A 81 -2.73 6.43 3.44
N PHE A 82 -1.45 6.80 3.29
CA PHE A 82 -0.67 7.36 4.40
C PHE A 82 -0.32 8.82 4.13
N PHE A 83 -0.65 9.68 5.09
CA PHE A 83 -0.21 11.06 5.14
C PHE A 83 1.15 11.14 5.84
N THR A 84 2.21 11.24 5.04
CA THR A 84 3.62 11.28 5.46
C THR A 84 4.18 12.71 5.36
N ASP A 85 5.44 12.88 4.98
CA ASP A 85 6.01 14.09 4.37
C ASP A 85 5.48 14.40 2.94
N GLY A 86 4.39 13.75 2.57
CA GLY A 86 3.67 13.78 1.32
C GLY A 86 2.48 12.85 1.47
N TRP A 87 2.08 12.21 0.38
CA TRP A 87 0.96 11.29 0.37
C TRP A 87 1.34 9.99 -0.34
N VAL A 88 1.23 8.88 0.39
CA VAL A 88 1.50 7.54 -0.13
C VAL A 88 0.19 6.83 -0.42
N ARG A 89 0.12 6.21 -1.60
CA ARG A 89 -0.96 5.29 -1.96
C ARG A 89 -0.46 3.88 -1.97
N LEU A 90 -0.98 3.09 -1.03
CA LEU A 90 -0.79 1.66 -0.98
C LEU A 90 -1.92 1.00 -1.77
N PHE A 91 -1.55 0.11 -2.69
CA PHE A 91 -2.49 -0.64 -3.50
C PHE A 91 -2.00 -2.09 -3.67
N GLY A 92 -2.92 -2.99 -3.98
CA GLY A 92 -2.64 -4.38 -4.26
C GLY A 92 -2.88 -4.68 -5.74
N ALA A 93 -2.03 -5.52 -6.32
CA ALA A 93 -2.32 -6.22 -7.56
C ALA A 93 -2.54 -7.71 -7.24
N ASP A 94 -3.71 -8.22 -7.65
CA ASP A 94 -4.14 -9.59 -7.42
C ASP A 94 -3.78 -10.45 -8.61
N HIS A 95 -3.13 -11.58 -8.33
CA HIS A 95 -2.63 -12.56 -9.29
C HIS A 95 -1.70 -12.01 -10.37
N GLN A 96 -1.33 -10.72 -10.32
CA GLN A 96 -0.55 -10.05 -11.34
C GLN A 96 0.56 -9.22 -10.68
N GLU A 97 1.63 -8.94 -11.41
CA GLU A 97 2.71 -8.07 -10.94
C GLU A 97 2.69 -6.73 -11.68
N VAL A 98 2.83 -5.63 -10.94
CA VAL A 98 2.95 -4.28 -11.50
C VAL A 98 4.33 -4.10 -12.12
N THR A 99 4.36 -3.68 -13.39
CA THR A 99 5.61 -3.40 -14.11
C THR A 99 5.91 -1.90 -14.17
N SER A 100 4.87 -1.07 -14.23
CA SER A 100 5.00 0.40 -14.23
C SER A 100 3.68 1.06 -13.84
N ALA A 101 3.74 2.35 -13.50
CA ALA A 101 2.56 3.18 -13.38
C ALA A 101 2.82 4.58 -13.95
N THR A 102 1.75 5.26 -14.38
CA THR A 102 1.82 6.64 -14.87
C THR A 102 0.72 7.50 -14.26
N CYS A 103 1.04 8.78 -14.07
CA CYS A 103 0.10 9.86 -13.73
C CYS A 103 0.03 10.79 -14.94
N GLY A 104 -1.06 10.73 -15.70
CA GLY A 104 -1.21 11.54 -16.91
C GLY A 104 -0.09 11.34 -17.94
N GLY A 105 0.34 10.09 -18.13
CA GLY A 105 1.46 9.74 -19.02
C GLY A 105 2.85 9.98 -18.43
N THR A 106 2.97 10.68 -17.30
CA THR A 106 4.25 10.83 -16.60
C THR A 106 4.54 9.58 -15.77
N PRO A 107 5.70 8.92 -15.93
CA PRO A 107 6.06 7.76 -15.12
C PRO A 107 6.06 8.07 -13.62
N LEU A 108 5.52 7.14 -12.83
CA LEU A 108 5.59 7.16 -11.38
C LEU A 108 6.61 6.14 -10.88
N GLU A 109 7.32 6.47 -9.82
CA GLU A 109 8.10 5.49 -9.08
C GLU A 109 7.14 4.59 -8.30
N VAL A 110 7.12 3.31 -8.65
CA VAL A 110 6.34 2.28 -7.96
C VAL A 110 7.28 1.44 -7.11
N ARG A 111 7.01 1.39 -5.81
CA ARG A 111 7.79 0.59 -4.87
C ARG A 111 7.02 -0.66 -4.48
N ARG A 112 7.59 -1.84 -4.75
CA ARG A 112 7.06 -3.12 -4.24
C ARG A 112 7.23 -3.18 -2.72
N VAL A 113 6.15 -3.43 -2.00
CA VAL A 113 6.09 -3.45 -0.52
C VAL A 113 6.28 -4.87 0.01
N GLY A 114 5.56 -5.84 -0.58
CA GLY A 114 5.59 -7.24 -0.15
C GLY A 114 4.38 -8.01 -0.69
N THR A 115 4.23 -9.26 -0.27
CA THR A 115 3.10 -10.12 -0.67
C THR A 115 2.26 -10.48 0.55
N VAL A 116 0.94 -10.58 0.34
CA VAL A 116 -0.08 -10.93 1.36
C VAL A 116 -1.11 -11.88 0.74
N ALA A 117 -2.15 -12.23 1.48
CA ALA A 117 -3.23 -13.12 1.03
C ALA A 117 -2.70 -14.48 0.54
N GLY A 118 -1.72 -15.05 1.26
CA GLY A 118 -1.09 -16.32 0.84
C GLY A 118 -0.25 -16.21 -0.44
N GLY A 119 0.16 -15.01 -0.82
CA GLY A 119 1.03 -14.76 -1.98
C GLY A 119 0.28 -14.39 -3.26
N VAL A 120 -1.05 -14.36 -3.25
CA VAL A 120 -1.85 -14.00 -4.42
C VAL A 120 -1.94 -12.49 -4.66
N ARG A 121 -1.72 -11.68 -3.62
CA ARG A 121 -1.72 -10.22 -3.70
C ARG A 121 -0.32 -9.67 -3.45
N THR A 122 0.20 -8.90 -4.39
CA THR A 122 1.40 -8.10 -4.19
C THR A 122 1.02 -6.66 -3.90
N LEU A 123 1.55 -6.12 -2.81
CA LEU A 123 1.35 -4.73 -2.39
C LEU A 123 2.42 -3.83 -3.01
N TYR A 124 1.99 -2.67 -3.48
CA TYR A 124 2.83 -1.61 -4.05
C TYR A 124 2.48 -0.26 -3.47
N ALA A 125 3.45 0.64 -3.44
CA ALA A 125 3.28 2.01 -3.00
C ALA A 125 3.73 2.98 -4.09
N VAL A 126 2.95 4.04 -4.31
CA VAL A 126 3.38 5.24 -5.03
C VAL A 126 3.32 6.43 -4.07
N TRP A 127 4.31 7.32 -4.15
CA TRP A 127 4.37 8.52 -3.34
C TRP A 127 4.17 9.77 -4.20
N PHE A 128 3.42 10.71 -3.67
CA PHE A 128 3.20 12.03 -4.26
C PHE A 128 3.64 13.10 -3.26
N THR A 129 4.26 14.16 -3.76
CA THR A 129 4.64 15.32 -2.92
C THR A 129 3.44 16.04 -2.31
N ASP A 130 2.28 15.96 -2.96
CA ASP A 130 1.07 16.70 -2.59
C ASP A 130 -0.19 15.92 -2.98
N TYR A 131 -1.33 16.35 -2.46
CA TYR A 131 -2.63 15.75 -2.69
C TYR A 131 -2.96 15.72 -4.18
N THR A 132 -3.02 14.51 -4.73
CA THR A 132 -3.19 14.27 -6.17
C THR A 132 -4.48 13.49 -6.40
N LYS A 133 -5.39 14.06 -7.18
CA LYS A 133 -6.69 13.49 -7.54
C LYS A 133 -6.67 12.81 -8.92
N GLY A 134 -7.77 12.16 -9.29
CA GLY A 134 -7.94 11.51 -10.58
C GLY A 134 -7.61 10.02 -10.52
N SER A 135 -6.84 9.51 -11.47
CA SER A 135 -6.42 8.10 -11.48
C SER A 135 -5.02 7.92 -12.05
N ILE A 136 -4.33 6.89 -11.58
CA ILE A 136 -3.08 6.44 -12.23
C ILE A 136 -3.39 5.24 -13.12
N VAL A 137 -2.65 5.13 -14.22
CA VAL A 137 -2.67 3.92 -15.05
C VAL A 137 -1.55 3.01 -14.56
N VAL A 138 -1.90 1.77 -14.26
CA VAL A 138 -0.98 0.74 -13.78
C VAL A 138 -0.85 -0.32 -14.86
N SER A 139 0.38 -0.56 -15.31
CA SER A 139 0.70 -1.65 -16.22
C SER A 139 1.01 -2.91 -15.41
N LEU A 140 0.38 -4.00 -15.79
CA LEU A 140 0.40 -5.28 -15.09
C LEU A 140 0.96 -6.35 -16.03
N SER A 141 1.59 -7.37 -15.43
CA SER A 141 2.06 -8.56 -16.12
C SER A 141 1.52 -9.83 -15.46
N HIS A 142 1.12 -10.79 -16.29
CA HIS A 142 0.69 -12.12 -15.88
C HIS A 142 0.96 -13.11 -17.01
N ASP A 143 1.69 -14.19 -16.75
CA ASP A 143 1.98 -15.26 -17.71
C ASP A 143 2.47 -14.75 -19.09
N GLY A 144 3.31 -13.70 -19.09
CA GLY A 144 3.86 -13.10 -20.31
C GLY A 144 2.90 -12.18 -21.07
N THR A 145 1.67 -12.02 -20.60
CA THR A 145 0.72 -11.03 -21.10
C THR A 145 0.77 -9.75 -20.26
N THR A 146 0.54 -8.61 -20.92
CA THR A 146 0.47 -7.30 -20.26
C THR A 146 -0.92 -6.72 -20.37
N SER A 147 -1.40 -6.09 -19.30
CA SER A 147 -2.68 -5.38 -19.26
C SER A 147 -2.53 -4.04 -18.54
N GLU A 148 -3.51 -3.15 -18.70
CA GLU A 148 -3.58 -1.91 -17.94
C GLU A 148 -4.81 -1.90 -17.04
N ALA A 149 -4.66 -1.27 -15.87
CA ALA A 149 -5.75 -1.00 -14.95
C ALA A 149 -5.68 0.46 -14.47
N SER A 150 -6.84 1.04 -14.19
CA SER A 150 -6.93 2.36 -13.57
C SER A 150 -7.06 2.20 -12.06
N LEU A 151 -6.20 2.88 -11.30
CA LEU A 151 -6.32 3.02 -9.85
C LEU A 151 -6.79 4.43 -9.52
N ALA A 152 -8.02 4.55 -9.02
CA ALA A 152 -8.58 5.83 -8.60
C ALA A 152 -7.82 6.42 -7.41
N LEU A 153 -7.43 7.69 -7.49
CA LEU A 153 -6.83 8.46 -6.42
C LEU A 153 -7.86 9.20 -5.55
N GLY A 154 -9.12 9.27 -5.98
CA GLY A 154 -10.16 10.10 -5.38
C GLY A 154 -10.21 11.49 -6.00
N ASP A 155 -11.11 12.34 -5.51
CA ASP A 155 -11.46 13.63 -6.14
C ASP A 155 -10.87 14.87 -5.47
N LEU A 156 -10.22 14.65 -4.33
CA LEU A 156 -9.64 15.71 -3.51
C LEU A 156 -8.19 15.94 -3.92
N GLY A 157 -7.80 17.22 -4.05
CA GLY A 157 -6.42 17.65 -4.32
C GLY A 157 -6.31 18.68 -5.44
N ASP A 158 -5.21 19.43 -5.41
CA ASP A 158 -4.93 20.51 -6.36
C ASP A 158 -4.20 19.97 -7.60
N ARG A 159 -3.44 18.88 -7.44
CA ARG A 159 -2.80 18.16 -8.55
C ARG A 159 -3.71 17.09 -9.10
N THR A 160 -3.66 16.86 -10.40
CA THR A 160 -4.51 15.86 -11.05
C THR A 160 -3.68 14.95 -11.95
N CYS A 161 -3.89 13.64 -11.82
CA CYS A 161 -3.51 12.67 -12.84
C CYS A 161 -4.65 12.60 -13.86
N VAL A 162 -4.60 13.45 -14.88
CA VAL A 162 -5.49 13.37 -16.06
C VAL A 162 -4.71 12.74 -17.20
N PRO A 163 -5.27 11.79 -17.97
CA PRO A 163 -4.65 11.37 -19.23
C PRO A 163 -4.29 12.59 -20.08
N ALA A 164 -3.09 12.63 -20.64
CA ALA A 164 -2.79 13.61 -21.68
C ALA A 164 -3.76 13.39 -22.84
N LEU A 165 -4.58 14.40 -23.15
CA LEU A 165 -5.45 14.41 -24.33
C LEU A 165 -4.63 14.55 -25.61
#